data_AF-A0A2H6FC61-F1
#
_entry.id   AF-A0A2H6FC61-F1
#
_cell.length_a   1.000
_cell.length_b   1.000
_cell.length_c   1.000
_cell.angle_alpha   90.00
_cell.angle_beta   90.00
_cell.angle_gamma   90.00
#
_symmetry.space_group_name_H-M   'P 1'
#
loop_
_entity.id
_entity.type
_entity.pdbx_description
1 polymer ?
#
loop_
_entity_poly.entity_id
_entity_poly.type
_entity_poly.pdbx_seq_one_letter_code
_entity_poly.pdbx_strand_id
1 'polypeptide(L)'
;MKKAVVITVVLLFTFSFAFLAFGGTIVGSKHDFTGGSGTFLYNTQMLCVFCHTPHNSNANVPVLWNRSLPAAGAFTLYNSSTLDASQDISVTRFSLLCLSCHDGVTAINAVLNNPPDDDLINDTNVFDPGSDTIGAYGNNNPVNIGNSTGNLANDHPIGFVYDNALVDADRISGGFSTDQFVRPGQTQPGYVGNPADNIRLFGDGRVECTTCHDPHNPDNGRFLVKSNTGSGLCLSCHIK
;
A
#
# COMPACT_ATOMS: atom_id res chain seq x y z
N MET A 1 34.68 48.53 15.82
CA MET A 1 33.36 48.59 15.15
C MET A 1 33.24 47.69 13.91
N LYS A 2 34.27 47.53 13.06
CA LYS A 2 34.18 46.71 11.84
C LYS A 2 34.21 45.19 12.03
N LYS A 3 34.73 44.66 13.16
CA LYS A 3 34.80 43.21 13.43
C LYS A 3 33.52 42.62 14.03
N ALA A 4 32.69 43.44 14.69
CA ALA A 4 31.42 42.99 15.27
C ALA A 4 30.35 42.72 14.20
N VAL A 5 30.36 43.51 13.11
CA VAL A 5 29.40 43.37 12.01
C VAL A 5 29.60 42.06 11.23
N VAL A 6 30.83 41.55 11.13
CA VAL A 6 31.12 40.30 10.40
C VAL A 6 30.61 39.07 11.16
N ILE A 7 30.64 39.08 12.50
CA ILE A 7 30.16 37.95 13.32
C ILE A 7 28.62 37.90 13.31
N THR A 8 27.94 39.05 13.28
CA THR A 8 26.47 39.10 13.19
C THR A 8 25.95 38.64 11.82
N VAL A 9 26.69 38.85 10.73
CA VAL A 9 26.28 38.41 9.39
C VAL A 9 26.47 36.91 9.16
N VAL A 10 27.45 36.27 9.80
CA VAL A 10 27.67 34.82 9.69
C VAL A 10 26.64 34.01 10.51
N LEU A 11 26.15 34.55 11.64
CA LEU A 11 25.11 33.91 12.46
C LEU A 11 23.69 34.01 11.87
N LEU A 12 23.48 34.88 10.86
CA LEU A 12 22.18 35.04 10.19
C LEU A 12 21.97 34.10 9.00
N PHE A 13 22.98 33.31 8.62
CA PHE A 13 22.90 32.36 7.48
C PHE A 13 22.72 30.89 7.88
N THR A 14 22.54 30.59 9.17
CA THR A 14 22.04 29.28 9.64
C THR A 14 20.55 29.36 9.95
N PHE A 15 19.76 29.96 9.06
CA PHE A 15 18.33 29.71 9.05
C PHE A 15 18.17 28.30 8.48
N SER A 16 18.17 27.30 9.37
CA SER A 16 17.71 25.97 9.05
C SER A 16 16.33 26.14 8.39
N PHE A 17 16.27 25.95 7.07
CA PHE A 17 15.02 25.63 6.42
C PHE A 17 14.59 24.30 7.05
N ALA A 18 13.77 24.40 8.09
CA ALA A 18 12.93 23.29 8.49
C ALA A 18 12.09 23.00 7.26
N PHE A 19 12.49 21.99 6.49
CA PHE A 19 11.62 21.39 5.51
C PHE A 19 10.38 20.98 6.31
N LEU A 20 9.28 21.69 6.10
CA LEU A 20 7.98 21.22 6.52
C LEU A 20 7.77 19.92 5.77
N ALA A 21 8.05 18.80 6.44
CA ALA A 21 7.62 17.50 5.98
C ALA A 21 6.09 17.55 6.04
N PHE A 22 5.47 17.84 4.91
CA PHE A 22 4.06 17.56 4.74
C PHE A 22 3.92 16.05 4.87
N GLY A 23 3.37 15.58 5.99
CA GLY A 23 2.85 14.22 6.05
C GLY A 23 1.76 14.12 4.98
N GLY A 24 1.78 13.03 4.20
CA GLY A 24 0.71 12.75 3.25
C GLY A 24 -0.64 12.86 3.96
N THR A 25 -1.61 13.48 3.28
CA THR A 25 -3.00 13.51 3.72
C THR A 25 -3.83 12.68 2.78
N ILE A 26 -4.76 11.89 3.32
CA ILE A 26 -5.72 11.16 2.50
C ILE A 26 -6.98 11.99 2.22
N VAL A 27 -7.11 13.18 2.79
CA VAL A 27 -8.24 14.11 2.52
C VAL A 27 -8.28 14.47 1.03
N GLY A 28 -9.44 14.32 0.40
CA GLY A 28 -9.65 14.53 -1.03
C GLY A 28 -8.99 13.47 -1.94
N SER A 29 -8.38 12.44 -1.36
CA SER A 29 -7.79 11.32 -2.12
C SER A 29 -8.86 10.28 -2.50
N LYS A 30 -8.45 9.23 -3.20
CA LYS A 30 -9.34 8.08 -3.49
C LYS A 30 -9.69 7.23 -2.26
N HIS A 31 -8.98 7.40 -1.15
CA HIS A 31 -9.32 6.79 0.15
C HIS A 31 -9.98 7.78 1.12
N ASP A 32 -10.44 8.93 0.62
CA ASP A 32 -11.36 9.79 1.36
C ASP A 32 -12.81 9.38 1.06
N PHE A 33 -13.49 8.81 2.06
CA PHE A 33 -14.88 8.39 1.95
C PHE A 33 -15.83 9.28 2.77
N THR A 34 -15.34 10.43 3.28
CA THR A 34 -16.12 11.37 4.09
C THR A 34 -16.91 12.37 3.23
N GLY A 35 -17.96 12.98 3.77
CA GLY A 35 -18.53 14.21 3.20
C GLY A 35 -19.81 14.09 2.36
N GLY A 36 -20.55 12.97 2.43
CA GLY A 36 -21.99 12.89 2.11
C GLY A 36 -22.52 13.36 0.74
N SER A 37 -21.68 13.56 -0.29
CA SER A 37 -22.12 13.95 -1.64
C SER A 37 -21.23 13.37 -2.75
N GLY A 38 -21.60 12.20 -3.27
CA GLY A 38 -20.91 11.48 -4.33
C GLY A 38 -21.37 10.02 -4.38
N THR A 39 -20.78 9.18 -5.25
CA THR A 39 -21.21 7.78 -5.42
C THR A 39 -20.89 6.87 -4.22
N PHE A 40 -19.94 7.24 -3.34
CA PHE A 40 -19.48 6.41 -2.19
C PHE A 40 -19.14 7.24 -0.94
N LEU A 41 -19.73 8.43 -0.79
CA LEU A 41 -19.44 9.29 0.36
C LEU A 41 -20.45 9.04 1.47
N TYR A 42 -19.93 8.67 2.63
CA TYR A 42 -20.69 8.45 3.84
C TYR A 42 -20.84 9.78 4.60
N ASN A 43 -21.87 9.87 5.44
CA ASN A 43 -22.15 11.07 6.21
C ASN A 43 -21.37 11.07 7.54
N THR A 44 -20.08 10.74 7.46
CA THR A 44 -19.13 10.77 8.58
C THR A 44 -18.03 11.77 8.32
N GLN A 45 -17.53 12.39 9.40
CA GLN A 45 -16.32 13.20 9.39
C GLN A 45 -15.07 12.38 9.77
N MET A 46 -15.24 11.10 10.12
CA MET A 46 -14.17 10.23 10.58
C MET A 46 -13.42 9.55 9.43
N LEU A 47 -12.46 10.28 8.84
CA LEU A 47 -11.65 9.83 7.70
C LEU A 47 -11.03 8.42 7.84
N CYS A 48 -10.52 8.10 9.03
CA CYS A 48 -9.80 6.85 9.25
C CYS A 48 -10.72 5.65 9.53
N VAL A 49 -12.02 5.83 9.79
CA VAL A 49 -12.88 4.77 10.35
C VAL A 49 -13.04 3.57 9.41
N PHE A 50 -12.92 3.79 8.10
CA PHE A 50 -13.00 2.74 7.09
C PHE A 50 -11.85 1.73 7.17
N CYS A 51 -10.72 2.14 7.75
CA CYS A 51 -9.53 1.32 7.92
C CYS A 51 -9.23 1.02 9.39
N HIS A 52 -9.47 1.98 10.28
CA HIS A 52 -9.02 1.97 11.65
C HIS A 52 -10.12 2.19 12.69
N THR A 53 -10.00 1.54 13.84
CA THR A 53 -10.89 1.72 15.00
C THR A 53 -10.07 1.73 16.29
N PRO A 54 -10.26 2.71 17.19
CA PRO A 54 -9.48 2.80 18.42
C PRO A 54 -9.75 1.64 19.39
N HIS A 55 -10.93 1.01 19.31
CA HIS A 55 -11.35 -0.06 20.21
C HIS A 55 -11.97 -1.21 19.43
N ASN A 56 -11.89 -2.43 19.97
CA ASN A 56 -12.45 -3.63 19.36
C ASN A 56 -12.03 -3.81 17.88
N SER A 57 -10.76 -3.48 17.59
CA SER A 57 -10.17 -3.76 16.29
C SER A 57 -10.02 -5.25 16.06
N ASN A 58 -9.80 -5.62 14.80
CA ASN A 58 -9.52 -7.00 14.44
C ASN A 58 -8.30 -7.53 15.22
N ALA A 59 -8.53 -8.48 16.14
CA ALA A 59 -7.49 -9.02 17.01
C ALA A 59 -6.39 -9.80 16.26
N ASN A 60 -6.63 -10.18 15.01
CA ASN A 60 -5.65 -10.87 14.16
C ASN A 60 -4.69 -9.90 13.45
N VAL A 61 -4.86 -8.59 13.67
CA VAL A 61 -4.05 -7.54 13.06
C VAL A 61 -3.48 -6.64 14.17
N PRO A 62 -2.16 -6.38 14.22
CA PRO A 62 -1.51 -5.56 15.24
C PRO A 62 -1.51 -4.07 14.90
N VAL A 63 -2.17 -3.68 13.80
CA VAL A 63 -2.68 -2.32 13.66
C VAL A 63 -4.15 -2.34 14.02
N LEU A 64 -4.65 -1.23 14.50
CA LEU A 64 -6.03 -1.03 14.93
C LEU A 64 -7.02 -1.12 13.76
N TRP A 65 -7.09 -2.27 13.07
CA TRP A 65 -7.81 -2.46 11.81
C TRP A 65 -9.30 -2.68 12.05
N ASN A 66 -10.14 -1.96 11.32
CA ASN A 66 -11.59 -1.96 11.51
C ASN A 66 -12.33 -2.87 10.54
N ARG A 67 -11.68 -3.89 9.97
CA ARG A 67 -12.32 -4.80 9.02
C ARG A 67 -11.93 -6.26 9.27
N SER A 68 -12.78 -7.17 8.83
CA SER A 68 -12.41 -8.58 8.70
C SER A 68 -11.39 -8.74 7.57
N LEU A 69 -10.49 -9.72 7.70
CA LEU A 69 -9.60 -10.10 6.61
C LEU A 69 -10.27 -11.19 5.76
N PRO A 70 -10.11 -11.16 4.42
CA PRO A 70 -10.51 -12.28 3.60
C PRO A 70 -9.67 -13.51 3.91
N ALA A 71 -10.19 -14.70 3.61
CA ALA A 71 -9.43 -15.94 3.73
C ALA A 71 -8.27 -15.92 2.72
N ALA A 72 -7.06 -16.22 3.16
CA ALA A 72 -5.87 -16.14 2.30
C ALA A 72 -5.93 -17.05 1.06
N GLY A 73 -6.58 -18.21 1.17
CA GLY A 73 -6.79 -19.13 0.04
C GLY A 73 -7.84 -18.68 -0.97
N ALA A 74 -8.47 -17.51 -0.78
CA ALA A 74 -9.49 -16.99 -1.69
C ALA A 74 -8.93 -16.34 -2.97
N PHE A 75 -7.59 -16.22 -3.10
CA PHE A 75 -6.97 -15.50 -4.20
C PHE A 75 -6.17 -16.40 -5.14
N THR A 76 -6.36 -16.21 -6.45
CA THR A 76 -5.46 -16.78 -7.46
C THR A 76 -4.31 -15.82 -7.66
N LEU A 77 -3.11 -16.22 -7.24
CA LEU A 77 -1.90 -15.37 -7.32
C LEU A 77 -1.29 -15.39 -8.73
N TYR A 78 -0.44 -14.39 -8.99
CA TYR A 78 0.38 -14.33 -10.18
C TYR A 78 1.17 -15.63 -10.41
N ASN A 79 1.23 -16.04 -11.66
CA ASN A 79 2.01 -17.20 -12.09
C ASN A 79 2.58 -16.95 -13.49
N SER A 80 3.88 -17.18 -13.64
CA SER A 80 4.60 -17.07 -14.89
C SER A 80 5.72 -18.08 -14.92
N SER A 81 6.12 -18.53 -16.12
CA SER A 81 7.31 -19.36 -16.31
C SER A 81 8.62 -18.69 -15.92
N THR A 82 8.60 -17.37 -15.68
CA THR A 82 9.75 -16.56 -15.25
C THR A 82 9.65 -16.13 -13.79
N LEU A 83 8.72 -16.68 -13.02
CA LEU A 83 8.62 -16.43 -11.57
C LEU A 83 9.32 -17.57 -10.82
N ASP A 84 10.46 -17.26 -10.21
CA ASP A 84 11.17 -18.23 -9.35
C ASP A 84 10.67 -18.20 -7.90
N ALA A 85 10.01 -17.12 -7.49
CA ALA A 85 9.56 -16.95 -6.12
C ALA A 85 8.29 -17.76 -5.81
N SER A 86 8.26 -18.37 -4.63
CA SER A 86 7.04 -18.98 -4.09
C SER A 86 6.20 -17.93 -3.37
N GLN A 87 5.00 -17.67 -3.88
CA GLN A 87 4.05 -16.75 -3.27
C GLN A 87 3.16 -17.46 -2.24
N ASP A 88 3.04 -16.86 -1.06
CA ASP A 88 2.12 -17.31 -0.03
C ASP A 88 1.62 -16.11 0.79
N ILE A 89 0.39 -15.69 0.51
CA ILE A 89 -0.27 -14.61 1.25
C ILE A 89 -0.99 -15.11 2.50
N SER A 90 -0.92 -16.39 2.84
CA SER A 90 -1.52 -16.95 4.07
C SER A 90 -0.63 -16.80 5.29
N VAL A 91 0.68 -16.73 5.06
CA VAL A 91 1.70 -16.59 6.12
C VAL A 91 1.92 -15.14 6.55
N THR A 92 1.21 -14.20 5.93
CA THR A 92 1.36 -12.76 6.11
C THR A 92 0.02 -12.06 5.88
N ARG A 93 -0.23 -10.98 6.62
CA ARG A 93 -1.52 -10.26 6.56
C ARG A 93 -1.43 -8.91 5.86
N PHE A 94 -0.23 -8.45 5.49
CA PHE A 94 -0.04 -7.08 5.01
C PHE A 94 -0.82 -6.79 3.73
N SER A 95 -0.77 -7.71 2.75
CA SER A 95 -1.61 -7.62 1.55
C SER A 95 -3.10 -7.89 1.83
N LEU A 96 -3.44 -8.75 2.82
CA LEU A 96 -4.84 -9.01 3.19
C LEU A 96 -5.55 -7.79 3.75
N LEU A 97 -4.83 -6.83 4.36
CA LEU A 97 -5.42 -5.54 4.77
C LEU A 97 -5.98 -4.81 3.55
N CYS A 98 -5.19 -4.72 2.47
CA CYS A 98 -5.60 -4.06 1.23
C CYS A 98 -6.74 -4.84 0.56
N LEU A 99 -6.62 -6.16 0.51
CA LEU A 99 -7.62 -7.04 -0.09
C LEU A 99 -8.93 -7.10 0.71
N SER A 100 -8.99 -6.64 1.95
CA SER A 100 -10.26 -6.47 2.65
C SER A 100 -11.17 -5.37 2.05
N CYS A 101 -10.67 -4.61 1.07
CA CYS A 101 -11.44 -3.67 0.24
C CYS A 101 -11.26 -3.93 -1.26
N HIS A 102 -10.05 -4.31 -1.68
CA HIS A 102 -9.67 -4.45 -3.10
C HIS A 102 -9.83 -5.88 -3.65
N ASP A 103 -10.51 -6.77 -2.93
CA ASP A 103 -10.84 -8.13 -3.38
C ASP A 103 -11.92 -8.20 -4.47
N GLY A 104 -12.54 -7.06 -4.81
CA GLY A 104 -13.58 -6.96 -5.83
C GLY A 104 -14.95 -7.49 -5.39
N VAL A 105 -15.12 -7.80 -4.10
CA VAL A 105 -16.38 -8.34 -3.55
C VAL A 105 -16.83 -7.65 -2.26
N THR A 106 -15.89 -7.20 -1.43
CA THR A 106 -16.20 -6.63 -0.11
C THR A 106 -16.55 -5.15 -0.23
N ALA A 107 -17.72 -4.76 0.29
CA ALA A 107 -18.16 -3.37 0.31
C ALA A 107 -17.29 -2.48 1.22
N ILE A 108 -17.15 -1.19 0.86
CA ILE A 108 -16.29 -0.24 1.59
C ILE A 108 -16.79 -0.01 3.03
N ASN A 109 -18.09 -0.01 3.26
CA ASN A 109 -18.69 0.15 4.59
C ASN A 109 -18.65 -1.10 5.47
N ALA A 110 -18.10 -2.23 4.98
CA ALA A 110 -17.98 -3.47 5.76
C ALA A 110 -16.91 -3.33 6.87
N VAL A 111 -17.26 -2.58 7.91
CA VAL A 111 -16.43 -2.28 9.08
C VAL A 111 -16.88 -3.08 10.31
N LEU A 112 -15.99 -3.23 11.28
CA LEU A 112 -16.28 -3.90 12.56
C LEU A 112 -16.97 -2.96 13.55
N ASN A 113 -16.63 -1.66 13.50
CA ASN A 113 -17.17 -0.64 14.39
C ASN A 113 -17.57 0.60 13.58
N ASN A 114 -18.81 1.03 13.75
CA ASN A 114 -19.29 2.30 13.19
C ASN A 114 -18.61 3.51 13.87
N PRO A 115 -18.44 4.63 13.16
CA PRO A 115 -18.13 5.89 13.81
C PRO A 115 -19.32 6.36 14.66
N PRO A 116 -19.11 7.27 15.64
CA PRO A 116 -20.22 7.79 16.46
C PRO A 116 -21.19 8.71 15.70
N ASP A 117 -20.77 9.25 14.56
CA ASP A 117 -21.51 10.25 13.78
C ASP A 117 -22.28 9.66 12.59
N ASP A 118 -22.12 8.37 12.28
CA ASP A 118 -22.78 7.70 11.17
C ASP A 118 -22.95 6.19 11.40
N ASP A 119 -23.99 5.59 10.83
CA ASP A 119 -24.20 4.14 10.84
C ASP A 119 -23.81 3.54 9.49
N LEU A 120 -22.52 3.31 9.29
CA LEU A 120 -21.98 2.79 8.03
C LEU A 120 -22.56 1.41 7.68
N ILE A 121 -22.82 0.56 8.67
CA ILE A 121 -23.29 -0.82 8.46
C ILE A 121 -24.74 -0.86 7.98
N ASN A 122 -25.62 0.00 8.51
CA ASN A 122 -27.04 0.04 8.14
C ASN A 122 -27.43 1.22 7.24
N ASP A 123 -26.45 1.95 6.69
CA ASP A 123 -26.72 3.04 5.75
C ASP A 123 -27.42 2.49 4.49
N THR A 124 -28.61 3.01 4.19
CA THR A 124 -29.39 2.61 3.02
C THR A 124 -28.86 3.17 1.70
N ASN A 125 -27.86 4.06 1.75
CA ASN A 125 -27.12 4.55 0.56
C ASN A 125 -25.92 3.66 0.21
N VAL A 126 -25.81 2.49 0.84
CA VAL A 126 -24.73 1.54 0.65
C VAL A 126 -24.98 0.65 -0.56
N PHE A 127 -23.94 0.52 -1.37
CA PHE A 127 -23.72 -0.61 -2.27
C PHE A 127 -23.84 -1.94 -1.53
N ASP A 128 -24.97 -2.64 -1.70
CA ASP A 128 -25.11 -4.05 -1.38
C ASP A 128 -24.64 -4.88 -2.59
N PRO A 129 -23.54 -5.65 -2.49
CA PRO A 129 -23.04 -6.48 -3.59
C PRO A 129 -24.07 -7.49 -4.14
N GLY A 130 -25.13 -7.77 -3.37
CA GLY A 130 -26.24 -8.64 -3.75
C GLY A 130 -27.42 -7.95 -4.43
N SER A 131 -27.57 -6.62 -4.33
CA SER A 131 -28.74 -5.90 -4.87
C SER A 131 -28.43 -4.66 -5.71
N ASP A 132 -27.23 -4.07 -5.59
CA ASP A 132 -26.82 -2.94 -6.42
C ASP A 132 -26.04 -3.39 -7.65
N THR A 133 -26.41 -2.84 -8.81
CA THR A 133 -25.85 -3.23 -10.09
C THR A 133 -24.32 -3.10 -10.09
N ILE A 134 -23.66 -4.26 -10.21
CA ILE A 134 -22.23 -4.52 -10.45
C ILE A 134 -21.61 -3.63 -11.57
N GLY A 135 -22.39 -2.84 -12.31
CA GLY A 135 -21.94 -2.02 -13.45
C GLY A 135 -20.93 -0.92 -13.13
N ALA A 136 -20.86 -0.41 -11.89
CA ALA A 136 -19.85 0.59 -11.50
C ALA A 136 -18.51 -0.04 -11.08
N TYR A 137 -18.49 -1.33 -10.71
CA TYR A 137 -17.31 -2.12 -10.34
C TYR A 137 -17.22 -3.44 -11.12
N GLY A 138 -17.69 -3.43 -12.38
CA GLY A 138 -17.45 -4.55 -13.28
C GLY A 138 -15.94 -4.76 -13.46
N ASN A 139 -15.60 -5.82 -14.17
CA ASN A 139 -14.25 -6.33 -14.47
C ASN A 139 -13.28 -5.28 -15.08
N ASN A 140 -13.73 -4.03 -15.27
CA ASN A 140 -13.06 -2.89 -15.86
C ASN A 140 -12.97 -1.66 -14.91
N ASN A 141 -13.31 -1.77 -13.62
CA ASN A 141 -13.09 -0.67 -12.68
C ASN A 141 -11.62 -0.64 -12.23
N PRO A 142 -10.90 0.49 -12.43
CA PRO A 142 -9.48 0.62 -12.09
C PRO A 142 -9.15 0.54 -10.59
N VAL A 143 -10.15 0.45 -9.72
CA VAL A 143 -10.01 0.28 -8.26
C VAL A 143 -9.95 -1.21 -7.87
N ASN A 144 -10.47 -2.11 -8.71
CA ASN A 144 -10.46 -3.55 -8.45
C ASN A 144 -9.09 -4.13 -8.79
N ILE A 145 -8.38 -4.63 -7.76
CA ILE A 145 -7.11 -5.35 -7.93
C ILE A 145 -7.43 -6.83 -8.10
N GLY A 146 -8.16 -7.42 -7.15
CA GLY A 146 -8.87 -8.68 -7.39
C GLY A 146 -10.08 -8.44 -8.27
N ASN A 147 -10.26 -9.23 -9.33
CA ASN A 147 -11.60 -9.30 -9.93
C ASN A 147 -12.59 -9.91 -8.91
N SER A 148 -13.89 -9.95 -9.23
CA SER A 148 -14.93 -10.51 -8.33
C SER A 148 -14.78 -12.01 -8.00
N THR A 149 -13.71 -12.65 -8.49
CA THR A 149 -13.34 -14.05 -8.20
C THR A 149 -12.02 -14.15 -7.41
N GLY A 150 -11.48 -13.04 -6.91
CA GLY A 150 -10.19 -13.01 -6.20
C GLY A 150 -8.99 -13.28 -7.12
N ASN A 151 -9.11 -13.02 -8.42
CA ASN A 151 -8.02 -13.27 -9.36
C ASN A 151 -7.03 -12.09 -9.38
N LEU A 152 -5.80 -12.36 -8.95
CA LEU A 152 -4.64 -11.48 -8.97
C LEU A 152 -3.58 -11.95 -9.97
N ALA A 153 -3.93 -12.84 -10.91
CA ALA A 153 -2.98 -13.48 -11.81
C ALA A 153 -2.32 -12.52 -12.82
N ASN A 154 -2.92 -11.34 -13.03
CA ASN A 154 -2.41 -10.26 -13.87
C ASN A 154 -1.73 -9.13 -13.08
N ASP A 155 -1.63 -9.24 -11.76
CA ASP A 155 -0.96 -8.28 -10.90
C ASP A 155 0.49 -8.67 -10.63
N HIS A 156 1.27 -7.74 -10.09
CA HIS A 156 2.65 -8.04 -9.71
C HIS A 156 2.68 -9.08 -8.57
N PRO A 157 3.64 -10.04 -8.57
CA PRO A 157 3.86 -10.95 -7.46
C PRO A 157 3.91 -10.24 -6.10
N ILE A 158 3.23 -10.84 -5.12
CA ILE A 158 3.18 -10.43 -3.71
C ILE A 158 3.15 -11.66 -2.80
N GLY A 159 3.46 -11.48 -1.51
CA GLY A 159 3.43 -12.54 -0.51
C GLY A 159 4.59 -13.51 -0.61
N PHE A 160 5.69 -13.14 -1.27
CA PHE A 160 6.89 -13.97 -1.38
C PHE A 160 8.08 -13.31 -0.68
N VAL A 161 9.01 -14.12 -0.19
CA VAL A 161 10.27 -13.64 0.41
C VAL A 161 11.20 -13.16 -0.70
N TYR A 162 11.69 -11.93 -0.58
CA TYR A 162 12.72 -11.40 -1.46
C TYR A 162 14.04 -11.33 -0.70
N ASP A 163 14.93 -12.28 -0.99
CA ASP A 163 16.21 -12.45 -0.32
C ASP A 163 17.36 -12.64 -1.32
N ASN A 164 18.58 -12.75 -0.79
CA ASN A 164 19.78 -12.96 -1.61
C ASN A 164 19.77 -14.33 -2.32
N ALA A 165 19.10 -15.34 -1.74
CA ALA A 165 19.04 -16.67 -2.34
C ALA A 165 18.15 -16.67 -3.60
N LEU A 166 17.05 -15.92 -3.59
CA LEU A 166 16.20 -15.74 -4.76
C LEU A 166 16.92 -14.96 -5.87
N VAL A 167 17.67 -13.91 -5.51
CA VAL A 167 18.53 -13.18 -6.49
C VAL A 167 19.60 -14.11 -7.09
N ASP A 168 20.21 -14.97 -6.28
CA ASP A 168 21.19 -15.94 -6.75
C ASP A 168 20.56 -17.04 -7.63
N ALA A 169 19.33 -17.46 -7.31
CA ALA A 169 18.58 -18.44 -8.09
C ALA A 169 18.31 -17.93 -9.51
N ASP A 170 17.91 -16.67 -9.67
CA ASP A 170 17.65 -16.06 -10.98
C ASP A 170 18.93 -15.99 -11.84
N ARG A 171 20.10 -15.77 -11.21
CA ARG A 171 21.39 -15.81 -11.91
C ARG A 171 21.68 -17.20 -12.49
N ILE A 172 21.33 -18.26 -11.76
CA ILE A 172 21.58 -19.65 -12.16
C ILE A 172 20.53 -20.12 -13.17
N SER A 173 19.24 -19.98 -12.84
CA SER A 173 18.11 -20.43 -13.64
C SER A 173 17.94 -19.60 -14.92
N GLY A 174 18.16 -18.29 -14.83
CA GLY A 174 18.10 -17.36 -15.96
C GLY A 174 19.37 -17.30 -16.80
N GLY A 175 20.46 -17.92 -16.34
CA GLY A 175 21.74 -17.98 -17.07
C GLY A 175 22.51 -16.65 -17.15
N PHE A 176 22.22 -15.71 -16.24
CA PHE A 176 22.89 -14.41 -16.19
C PHE A 176 24.26 -14.50 -15.49
N SER A 177 25.25 -13.74 -15.95
CA SER A 177 26.57 -13.68 -15.29
C SER A 177 26.65 -12.66 -14.15
N THR A 178 25.67 -11.77 -14.06
CA THR A 178 25.59 -10.68 -13.07
C THR A 178 24.18 -10.61 -12.49
N ASP A 179 24.06 -10.05 -11.29
CA ASP A 179 22.78 -9.78 -10.66
C ASP A 179 21.88 -8.95 -11.60
N GLN A 180 20.66 -9.44 -11.85
CA GLN A 180 19.60 -8.70 -12.54
C GLN A 180 18.73 -7.91 -11.56
N PHE A 181 19.03 -8.04 -10.27
CA PHE A 181 18.19 -7.58 -9.18
C PHE A 181 19.02 -6.93 -8.07
N VAL A 182 18.52 -5.83 -7.50
CA VAL A 182 19.12 -5.14 -6.37
C VAL A 182 18.93 -5.99 -5.12
N ARG A 183 20.02 -6.40 -4.49
CA ARG A 183 19.96 -7.24 -3.29
C ARG A 183 19.29 -6.47 -2.12
N PRO A 184 18.39 -7.13 -1.37
CA PRO A 184 17.76 -6.50 -0.21
C PRO A 184 18.80 -6.25 0.89
N GLY A 185 18.59 -5.19 1.68
CA GLY A 185 19.42 -4.91 2.86
C GLY A 185 20.80 -4.30 2.57
N GLN A 186 21.16 -4.03 1.31
CA GLN A 186 22.49 -3.49 0.96
C GLN A 186 22.78 -2.13 1.60
N THR A 187 21.78 -1.25 1.64
CA THR A 187 21.87 0.10 2.20
C THR A 187 21.33 0.14 3.63
N GLN A 188 20.21 -0.55 3.88
CA GLN A 188 19.55 -0.63 5.17
C GLN A 188 18.77 -1.94 5.31
N PRO A 189 18.91 -2.68 6.44
CA PRO A 189 18.13 -3.89 6.69
C PRO A 189 16.62 -3.64 6.57
N GLY A 190 15.93 -4.54 5.85
CA GLY A 190 14.48 -4.45 5.63
C GLY A 190 14.04 -3.58 4.44
N TYR A 191 14.98 -3.05 3.64
CA TYR A 191 14.70 -2.22 2.47
C TYR A 191 15.40 -2.73 1.22
N VAL A 192 14.91 -2.32 0.06
CA VAL A 192 15.56 -2.53 -1.24
C VAL A 192 15.92 -1.17 -1.85
N GLY A 193 17.12 -1.06 -2.44
CA GLY A 193 17.57 0.17 -3.09
C GLY A 193 17.89 1.30 -2.10
N ASN A 194 17.57 2.54 -2.47
CA ASN A 194 17.80 3.69 -1.60
C ASN A 194 16.73 3.75 -0.50
N PRO A 195 17.07 3.79 0.81
CA PRO A 195 16.07 3.85 1.87
C PRO A 195 15.13 5.06 1.80
N ALA A 196 15.56 6.15 1.16
CA ALA A 196 14.73 7.34 0.91
C ALA A 196 13.55 7.05 -0.04
N ASP A 197 13.61 5.98 -0.83
CA ASP A 197 12.53 5.54 -1.71
C ASP A 197 11.44 4.76 -0.96
N ASN A 198 11.68 4.43 0.32
CA ASN A 198 10.75 3.76 1.22
C ASN A 198 10.20 2.40 0.72
N ILE A 199 10.98 1.69 -0.11
CA ILE A 199 10.68 0.32 -0.59
C ILE A 199 11.00 -0.68 0.52
N ARG A 200 10.01 -0.96 1.36
CA ARG A 200 10.14 -1.82 2.55
C ARG A 200 9.75 -3.26 2.27
N LEU A 201 10.52 -4.19 2.83
CA LEU A 201 10.13 -5.58 2.95
C LEU A 201 9.49 -5.81 4.32
N PHE A 202 8.45 -6.63 4.36
CA PHE A 202 7.63 -6.81 5.55
C PHE A 202 7.81 -8.21 6.15
N GLY A 203 7.56 -8.34 7.45
CA GLY A 203 7.71 -9.61 8.17
C GLY A 203 9.12 -10.18 8.04
N ASP A 204 9.21 -11.37 7.45
CA ASP A 204 10.43 -12.14 7.17
C ASP A 204 11.14 -11.72 5.86
N GLY A 205 10.92 -10.50 5.38
CA GLY A 205 11.56 -9.99 4.16
C GLY A 205 10.69 -10.14 2.91
N ARG A 206 9.37 -10.07 3.06
CA ARG A 206 8.42 -10.25 1.96
C ARG A 206 8.12 -8.99 1.19
N VAL A 207 7.89 -9.18 -0.12
CA VAL A 207 7.25 -8.19 -0.98
C VAL A 207 5.75 -8.27 -0.78
N GLU A 208 5.14 -7.15 -0.40
CA GLU A 208 3.71 -7.00 -0.11
C GLU A 208 3.15 -5.82 -0.90
N CYS A 209 1.82 -5.66 -0.91
CA CYS A 209 1.20 -4.45 -1.47
C CYS A 209 1.84 -3.17 -0.88
N THR A 210 2.10 -3.17 0.44
CA THR A 210 2.68 -2.03 1.16
C THR A 210 4.18 -1.81 0.89
N THR A 211 4.84 -2.70 0.15
CA THR A 211 6.21 -2.47 -0.35
C THR A 211 6.23 -1.37 -1.39
N CYS A 212 5.16 -1.26 -2.18
CA CYS A 212 5.02 -0.28 -3.26
C CYS A 212 3.99 0.81 -2.95
N HIS A 213 3.00 0.52 -2.11
CA HIS A 213 1.90 1.43 -1.81
C HIS A 213 1.88 1.91 -0.35
N ASP A 214 1.71 3.20 -0.13
CA ASP A 214 1.41 3.80 1.18
C ASP A 214 -0.01 4.37 1.17
N PRO A 215 -0.99 3.71 1.81
CA PRO A 215 -2.38 4.15 1.79
C PRO A 215 -2.57 5.53 2.45
N HIS A 216 -1.60 6.04 3.20
CA HIS A 216 -1.65 7.35 3.84
C HIS A 216 -1.08 8.48 2.96
N ASN A 217 -0.43 8.15 1.85
CA ASN A 217 0.25 9.14 1.01
C ASN A 217 -0.14 9.01 -0.48
N PRO A 218 -1.00 9.91 -0.98
CA PRO A 218 -1.41 9.89 -2.38
C PRO A 218 -0.44 10.60 -3.36
N ASP A 219 0.64 11.24 -2.89
CA ASP A 219 1.41 12.25 -3.63
C ASP A 219 2.04 11.73 -4.94
N ASN A 220 2.43 10.45 -4.99
CA ASN A 220 3.01 9.85 -6.20
C ASN A 220 1.98 9.24 -7.15
N GLY A 221 0.68 9.42 -6.87
CA GLY A 221 -0.41 8.77 -7.59
C GLY A 221 -0.51 7.29 -7.27
N ARG A 222 -1.73 6.73 -7.31
CA ARG A 222 -2.02 5.34 -6.92
C ARG A 222 -1.41 4.94 -5.57
N PHE A 223 -1.20 5.91 -4.68
CA PHE A 223 -0.57 5.71 -3.38
C PHE A 223 0.84 5.12 -3.45
N LEU A 224 1.61 5.34 -4.51
CA LEU A 224 2.96 4.78 -4.61
C LEU A 224 3.91 5.41 -3.57
N VAL A 225 4.80 4.61 -3.00
CA VAL A 225 5.86 5.10 -2.08
C VAL A 225 6.91 5.96 -2.79
N LYS A 226 6.98 5.86 -4.13
CA LYS A 226 7.87 6.63 -5.01
C LYS A 226 7.22 6.89 -6.37
N SER A 227 7.54 8.03 -6.98
CA SER A 227 7.18 8.31 -8.37
C SER A 227 7.69 7.21 -9.31
N ASN A 228 6.79 6.70 -10.17
CA ASN A 228 7.15 5.74 -11.20
C ASN A 228 7.53 6.38 -12.54
N THR A 229 7.83 7.70 -12.54
CA THR A 229 8.31 8.38 -13.75
C THR A 229 9.60 7.72 -14.23
N GLY A 230 9.66 7.37 -15.52
CA GLY A 230 10.81 6.67 -16.10
C GLY A 230 11.06 5.29 -15.49
N SER A 231 10.02 4.60 -14.99
CA SER A 231 10.12 3.30 -14.31
C SER A 231 10.91 3.36 -12.99
N GLY A 232 10.96 4.53 -12.35
CA GLY A 232 11.75 4.76 -11.13
C GLY A 232 11.44 3.82 -9.96
N LEU A 233 10.24 3.23 -9.91
CA LEU A 233 9.89 2.20 -8.92
C LEU A 233 10.46 0.84 -9.31
N CYS A 234 10.30 0.43 -10.57
CA CYS A 234 10.80 -0.84 -11.08
C CYS A 234 12.33 -0.92 -10.93
N LEU A 235 13.02 0.18 -11.20
CA LEU A 235 14.48 0.28 -11.13
C LEU A 235 15.02 0.30 -9.69
N SER A 236 14.15 0.34 -8.67
CA SER A 236 14.59 0.11 -7.28
C SER A 236 14.95 -1.36 -7.04
N CYS A 237 14.37 -2.29 -7.81
CA CYS A 237 14.61 -3.73 -7.68
C CYS A 237 15.28 -4.34 -8.91
N HIS A 238 15.03 -3.83 -10.12
CA HIS A 238 15.56 -4.41 -11.35
C HIS A 238 16.77 -3.63 -11.87
N ILE A 239 17.88 -4.34 -12.09
CA ILE A 239 19.08 -3.85 -12.74
C ILE A 239 18.91 -4.10 -14.24
N LYS A 240 18.84 -3.02 -15.04
CA LYS A 240 18.66 -3.06 -16.50
C LYS A 240 19.95 -2.69 -17.22
#